data_AF-A0A6S6TQD2-F1
#
_entry.id   AF-A0A6S6TQD2-F1
#
_cell.length_a   1.000
_cell.length_b   1.000
_cell.length_c   1.000
_cell.angle_alpha   90.00
_cell.angle_beta   90.00
_cell.angle_gamma   90.00
#
_symmetry.space_group_name_H-M   'P 1'
#
loop_
_entity.id
_entity.type
_entity.pdbx_description
1 polymer ?
#
loop_
_entity_poly.entity_id
_entity_poly.type
_entity_poly.pdbx_seq_one_letter_code
_entity_poly.pdbx_strand_id
1 'polypeptide(L)'
;MTSQMIEKSYPKIFKKLPKDEIELRYLLVIDENYDDDDSDEFDAIDPEDFNYLVYVTETLQTVVGEDNIVSLVKQLKVHKDIDEFYLSEVDLYGIQTNLDEEGIAMMMLGILEELV
;
A
#
# COMPACT_ATOMS: atom_id res chain seq x y z
N MET A 1 4.70 -9.04 -7.63
CA MET A 1 4.56 -8.40 -8.97
C MET A 1 5.90 -7.98 -9.57
N THR A 2 6.09 -8.21 -10.88
CA THR A 2 7.29 -7.79 -11.65
C THR A 2 7.12 -6.40 -12.30
N SER A 3 8.24 -5.77 -12.68
CA SER A 3 8.25 -4.47 -13.40
C SER A 3 7.35 -4.47 -14.65
N GLN A 4 7.34 -5.57 -15.42
CA GLN A 4 6.52 -5.67 -16.65
C GLN A 4 5.02 -5.70 -16.36
N MET A 5 4.62 -6.33 -15.25
CA MET A 5 3.21 -6.35 -14.82
C MET A 5 2.76 -4.95 -14.37
N ILE A 6 3.64 -4.22 -13.67
CA ILE A 6 3.39 -2.84 -13.24
C ILE A 6 3.23 -1.94 -14.47
N GLU A 7 4.16 -2.00 -15.43
CA GLU A 7 4.08 -1.20 -16.67
C GLU A 7 2.77 -1.41 -17.43
N LYS A 8 2.32 -2.66 -17.51
CA LYS A 8 1.10 -3.02 -18.25
C LYS A 8 -0.17 -2.61 -17.51
N SER A 9 -0.18 -2.72 -16.18
CA SER A 9 -1.40 -2.55 -15.37
C SER A 9 -1.56 -1.13 -14.83
N TYR A 10 -0.45 -0.43 -14.58
CA TYR A 10 -0.39 0.90 -13.98
C TYR A 10 0.51 1.84 -14.80
N PRO A 11 0.18 2.08 -16.09
CA PRO A 11 1.06 2.78 -17.02
C PRO A 11 1.32 4.26 -16.66
N LYS A 12 0.40 4.95 -15.96
CA LYS A 12 0.60 6.35 -15.57
C LYS A 12 1.57 6.46 -14.40
N ILE A 13 1.44 5.60 -13.39
CA ILE A 13 2.43 5.47 -12.31
C ILE A 13 3.77 5.08 -12.91
N PHE A 14 3.80 4.03 -13.73
CA PHE A 14 5.04 3.51 -14.31
C PHE A 14 5.84 4.55 -15.11
N LYS A 15 5.17 5.43 -15.87
CA LYS A 15 5.85 6.51 -16.63
C LYS A 15 6.59 7.52 -15.77
N LYS A 16 6.20 7.65 -14.50
CA LYS A 16 6.81 8.57 -13.54
C LYS A 16 7.89 7.91 -12.68
N LEU A 17 7.94 6.59 -12.68
CA LEU A 17 8.95 5.83 -11.96
C LEU A 17 10.36 6.10 -12.55
N PRO A 18 11.42 6.06 -11.72
CA PRO A 18 12.79 6.05 -12.22
C PRO A 18 13.01 4.85 -13.16
N LYS A 19 13.83 5.04 -14.20
CA LYS A 19 13.95 4.09 -15.34
C LYS A 19 14.68 2.78 -15.02
N ASP A 20 15.07 2.56 -13.77
CA ASP A 20 15.73 1.34 -13.33
C ASP A 20 14.69 0.26 -12.99
N GLU A 21 15.07 -1.01 -12.96
CA GLU A 21 14.15 -2.13 -12.74
C GLU A 21 13.40 -2.00 -11.39
N ILE A 22 12.16 -1.54 -11.43
CA ILE A 22 11.33 -1.35 -10.23
C ILE A 22 10.51 -2.62 -9.96
N GLU A 23 10.70 -3.18 -8.78
CA GLU A 23 9.87 -4.23 -8.21
C GLU A 23 8.82 -3.67 -7.24
N LEU A 24 7.75 -4.44 -7.00
CA LEU A 24 6.65 -4.02 -6.11
C LEU A 24 7.14 -3.56 -4.73
N ARG A 25 8.11 -4.29 -4.14
CA ARG A 25 8.69 -3.97 -2.83
C ARG A 25 9.32 -2.58 -2.72
N TYR A 26 9.63 -1.95 -3.85
CA TYR A 26 10.15 -0.57 -3.87
C TYR A 26 9.04 0.48 -3.93
N LEU A 27 7.78 0.08 -4.11
CA LEU A 27 6.60 0.94 -4.16
C LEU A 27 5.70 0.76 -2.95
N LEU A 28 5.46 -0.49 -2.57
CA LEU A 28 4.65 -0.88 -1.42
C LEU A 28 5.37 -2.01 -0.69
N VAL A 29 5.44 -1.89 0.63
CA VAL A 29 5.82 -2.98 1.53
C VAL A 29 4.52 -3.41 2.23
N ILE A 30 4.16 -4.68 2.08
CA ILE A 30 2.93 -5.25 2.63
C ILE A 30 3.36 -6.50 3.36
N ASP A 31 3.19 -6.49 4.68
CA ASP A 31 3.57 -7.60 5.54
C ASP A 31 2.36 -7.99 6.40
N GLU A 32 2.20 -9.29 6.65
CA GLU A 32 1.21 -9.78 7.59
C GLU A 32 1.54 -9.26 9.00
N ASN A 33 0.52 -8.75 9.69
CA ASN A 33 0.65 -8.25 11.05
C ASN A 33 0.51 -9.44 12.01
N TYR A 34 1.62 -9.89 12.57
CA TYR A 34 1.65 -10.96 13.56
C TYR A 34 2.12 -10.42 14.90
N ASP A 35 1.53 -10.94 15.97
CA ASP A 35 2.05 -10.78 17.32
C ASP A 35 3.28 -11.71 17.47
N ASP A 36 4.44 -11.24 17.00
CA ASP A 36 5.71 -11.92 17.25
C ASP A 36 6.23 -11.37 18.58
N ASP A 37 6.23 -12.21 19.64
CA ASP A 37 6.66 -11.91 21.03
C ASP A 37 8.04 -11.21 21.13
N ASP A 38 8.82 -11.16 20.05
CA ASP A 38 10.15 -10.54 19.94
C ASP A 38 10.16 -9.14 19.25
N SER A 39 9.02 -8.61 18.76
CA SER A 39 8.98 -7.35 18.01
C SER A 39 8.42 -6.17 18.82
N ASP A 40 9.30 -5.43 19.49
CA ASP A 40 9.02 -4.12 20.11
C ASP A 40 8.63 -3.02 19.05
N GLU A 41 8.51 -3.35 17.77
CA GLU A 41 8.56 -2.35 16.68
C GLU A 41 7.21 -1.82 16.18
N PHE A 42 6.05 -2.39 16.53
CA PHE A 42 4.76 -1.89 16.02
C PHE A 42 3.58 -1.97 17.02
N ASP A 43 3.81 -1.59 18.28
CA ASP A 43 2.81 -1.49 19.37
C ASP A 43 1.53 -0.66 19.06
N ALA A 44 1.43 0.01 17.91
CA ALA A 44 0.33 0.92 17.58
C ALA A 44 -0.80 0.28 16.76
N ILE A 45 -0.59 -0.88 16.14
CA ILE A 45 -1.56 -1.53 15.24
C ILE A 45 -1.76 -2.98 15.70
N ASP A 46 -2.84 -3.20 16.44
CA ASP A 46 -3.15 -4.51 17.02
C ASP A 46 -3.38 -5.56 15.91
N PRO A 47 -2.63 -6.67 15.89
CA PRO A 47 -2.80 -7.74 14.90
C PRO A 47 -4.15 -8.46 15.01
N GLU A 48 -4.84 -8.38 16.16
CA GLU A 48 -6.21 -8.91 16.28
C GLU A 48 -7.23 -8.08 15.47
N ASP A 49 -6.96 -6.78 15.32
CA ASP A 49 -7.84 -5.84 14.63
C ASP A 49 -7.43 -5.63 13.16
N PHE A 50 -6.13 -5.79 12.82
CA PHE A 50 -5.60 -5.55 11.48
C PHE A 50 -4.58 -6.62 11.09
N ASN A 51 -4.90 -7.43 10.07
CA ASN A 51 -4.06 -8.55 9.63
C ASN A 51 -2.91 -8.16 8.68
N TYR A 52 -2.87 -6.93 8.17
CA TYR A 52 -1.76 -6.44 7.34
C TYR A 52 -1.28 -5.06 7.76
N LEU A 53 0.04 -4.91 7.73
CA LEU A 53 0.73 -3.62 7.75
C LEU A 53 1.11 -3.25 6.33
N VAL A 54 0.78 -2.02 5.93
CA VAL A 54 1.13 -1.51 4.61
C VAL A 54 1.89 -0.21 4.72
N TYR A 55 3.09 -0.20 4.15
CA TYR A 55 3.94 0.97 4.03
C TYR A 55 4.07 1.43 2.58
N VAL A 56 3.72 2.69 2.34
CA VAL A 56 3.85 3.37 1.05
C VAL A 56 5.23 4.02 0.98
N THR A 57 6.09 3.50 0.12
CA THR A 57 7.48 4.00 0.05
C THR A 57 7.56 5.45 -0.39
N GLU A 58 8.60 6.16 0.05
CA GLU A 58 8.89 7.53 -0.39
C GLU A 58 8.94 7.66 -1.93
N THR A 59 9.41 6.62 -2.62
CA THR A 59 9.41 6.55 -4.08
C THR A 59 8.00 6.68 -4.64
N LEU A 60 7.05 5.89 -4.14
CA LEU A 60 5.67 5.93 -4.62
C LEU A 60 5.01 7.25 -4.24
N GLN A 61 5.21 7.75 -3.02
CA GLN A 61 4.71 9.05 -2.56
C GLN A 61 5.19 10.19 -3.47
N THR A 62 6.48 10.22 -3.81
CA THR A 62 7.07 11.24 -4.70
C THR A 62 6.49 11.16 -6.11
N VAL A 63 6.25 9.95 -6.60
CA VAL A 63 5.75 9.69 -7.95
C VAL A 63 4.30 10.12 -8.12
N VAL A 64 3.44 9.81 -7.14
CA VAL A 64 2.01 10.12 -7.21
C VAL A 64 1.68 11.50 -6.65
N GLY A 65 2.48 12.01 -5.71
CA GLY A 65 2.28 13.27 -5.00
C GLY A 65 1.40 13.14 -3.77
N GLU A 66 1.64 13.99 -2.76
CA GLU A 66 0.95 13.98 -1.47
C GLU A 66 -0.58 14.07 -1.59
N ASP A 67 -1.10 14.92 -2.50
CA ASP A 67 -2.55 15.08 -2.73
C ASP A 67 -3.23 13.76 -3.13
N ASN A 68 -2.52 12.93 -3.89
CA ASN A 68 -2.99 11.63 -4.34
C ASN A 68 -2.88 10.59 -3.21
N ILE A 69 -1.89 10.67 -2.33
CA ILE A 69 -1.82 9.84 -1.11
C ILE A 69 -2.98 10.16 -0.17
N VAL A 70 -3.27 11.44 0.07
CA VAL A 70 -4.43 11.84 0.88
C VAL A 70 -5.74 11.35 0.26
N SER A 71 -5.84 11.37 -1.06
CA SER A 71 -7.00 10.86 -1.79
C SER A 71 -7.11 9.33 -1.75
N LEU A 72 -5.98 8.62 -1.81
CA LEU A 72 -5.90 7.17 -1.59
C LEU A 72 -6.45 6.81 -0.21
N VAL A 73 -5.96 7.45 0.86
CA VAL A 73 -6.42 7.19 2.23
C VAL A 73 -7.94 7.37 2.36
N LYS A 74 -8.52 8.40 1.72
CA LYS A 74 -9.98 8.59 1.71
C LYS A 74 -10.72 7.46 1.00
N GLN A 75 -10.17 6.92 -0.09
CA GLN A 75 -10.78 5.81 -0.82
C GLN A 75 -10.63 4.49 -0.06
N LEU A 76 -9.47 4.23 0.57
CA LEU A 76 -9.23 3.02 1.37
C LEU A 76 -10.22 2.92 2.54
N LYS A 77 -10.49 4.03 3.24
CA LYS A 77 -11.46 4.09 4.35
C LYS A 77 -12.89 3.67 4.00
N VAL A 78 -13.25 3.67 2.72
CA VAL A 78 -14.59 3.30 2.24
C VAL A 78 -14.55 2.17 1.21
N HIS A 79 -13.40 1.53 1.04
CA HIS A 79 -13.24 0.50 0.02
C HIS A 79 -13.96 -0.77 0.46
N LYS A 80 -14.78 -1.33 -0.43
CA LYS A 80 -15.65 -2.49 -0.13
C LYS A 80 -14.89 -3.76 0.28
N ASP A 81 -13.63 -3.87 -0.11
CA ASP A 81 -12.79 -5.04 0.14
C ASP A 81 -11.92 -4.87 1.40
N ILE A 82 -12.06 -3.74 2.12
CA ILE A 82 -11.43 -3.48 3.42
C ILE A 82 -12.53 -3.54 4.48
N ASP A 83 -12.36 -4.41 5.46
CA ASP A 83 -13.29 -4.56 6.57
C ASP A 83 -13.04 -3.46 7.63
N GLU A 84 -11.78 -3.25 7.99
CA GLU A 84 -11.33 -2.19 8.91
C GLU A 84 -10.05 -1.53 8.38
N PHE A 85 -9.91 -0.22 8.61
CA PHE A 85 -8.77 0.57 8.16
C PHE A 85 -8.27 1.50 9.25
N TYR A 86 -6.99 1.41 9.54
CA TYR A 86 -6.30 2.30 10.47
C TYR A 86 -5.20 3.10 9.77
N LEU A 87 -5.19 4.40 10.04
CA LEU A 87 -4.17 5.32 9.56
C LEU A 87 -3.25 5.66 10.73
N SER A 88 -2.05 5.06 10.75
CA SER A 88 -1.03 5.41 11.74
C SER A 88 -0.31 6.69 11.31
N GLU A 89 0.27 6.65 10.11
CA GLU A 89 0.94 7.79 9.47
C GLU A 89 0.41 7.98 8.05
N VAL A 90 0.86 9.04 7.37
CA VAL A 90 0.41 9.33 5.99
C VAL A 90 0.79 8.22 5.00
N ASP A 91 1.75 7.38 5.37
CA ASP A 91 2.32 6.32 4.56
C ASP A 91 2.34 4.95 5.26
N LEU A 92 1.83 4.84 6.50
CA LEU A 92 1.75 3.58 7.24
C LEU A 92 0.31 3.29 7.66
N TYR A 93 -0.19 2.14 7.22
CA TYR A 93 -1.59 1.73 7.38
C TYR A 93 -1.69 0.36 8.04
N GLY A 94 -2.72 0.19 8.88
CA GLY A 94 -3.24 -1.11 9.28
C GLY A 94 -4.48 -1.43 8.44
N ILE A 95 -4.52 -2.60 7.83
CA ILE A 95 -5.64 -3.03 7.01
C ILE A 95 -6.14 -4.38 7.52
N GLN A 96 -7.46 -4.49 7.70
CA GLN A 96 -8.14 -5.76 7.86
C GLN A 96 -8.86 -6.13 6.57
N THR A 97 -8.48 -7.25 5.97
CA THR A 97 -9.06 -7.71 4.70
C THR A 97 -8.91 -9.21 4.49
N ASN A 98 -9.72 -9.76 3.58
CA ASN A 98 -9.57 -11.12 3.08
C ASN A 98 -8.66 -11.22 1.84
N LEU A 99 -8.09 -10.10 1.38
CA LEU A 99 -7.10 -10.06 0.31
C LEU A 99 -5.73 -10.56 0.80
N ASP A 100 -4.95 -11.12 -0.11
CA ASP A 100 -3.53 -11.39 0.10
C ASP A 100 -2.68 -10.15 -0.22
N GLU A 101 -1.37 -10.21 0.06
CA GLU A 101 -0.41 -9.13 -0.20
C GLU A 101 -0.49 -8.61 -1.64
N GLU A 102 -0.63 -9.52 -2.62
CA GLU A 102 -0.74 -9.15 -4.02
C GLU A 102 -2.08 -8.46 -4.32
N GLY A 103 -3.19 -8.93 -3.76
CA GLY A 103 -4.49 -8.29 -3.87
C GLY A 103 -4.51 -6.88 -3.27
N ILE A 104 -3.89 -6.69 -2.11
CA ILE A 104 -3.74 -5.38 -1.46
C ILE A 104 -2.92 -4.44 -2.36
N ALA A 105 -1.78 -4.91 -2.86
CA ALA A 105 -0.95 -4.14 -3.79
C ALA A 105 -1.73 -3.73 -5.04
N MET A 106 -2.48 -4.65 -5.63
CA MET A 106 -3.26 -4.38 -6.83
C MET A 106 -4.36 -3.36 -6.59
N MET A 107 -5.06 -3.46 -5.45
CA MET A 107 -6.08 -2.51 -5.02
C MET A 107 -5.50 -1.10 -4.87
N MET A 108 -4.42 -0.96 -4.10
CA MET A 108 -3.82 0.34 -3.82
C MET A 108 -3.23 0.99 -5.07
N LEU A 109 -2.48 0.25 -5.87
CA LEU A 109 -1.93 0.76 -7.13
C LEU A 109 -3.03 1.08 -8.14
N GLY A 110 -4.13 0.31 -8.14
CA GLY A 110 -5.30 0.59 -8.98
C GLY A 110 -5.95 1.94 -8.63
N ILE A 111 -6.19 2.19 -7.34
CA ILE A 111 -6.73 3.47 -6.87
C ILE A 111 -5.80 4.62 -7.26
N LEU A 112 -4.49 4.47 -7.01
CA LEU A 112 -3.52 5.51 -7.34
C LEU A 112 -3.42 5.77 -8.86
N GLU A 113 -3.51 4.74 -9.68
CA GLU A 113 -3.48 4.87 -11.14
C GLU A 113 -4.68 5.66 -11.68
N GLU A 114 -5.84 5.58 -11.02
CA GLU A 114 -7.01 6.40 -11.37
C GLU A 114 -6.85 7.87 -10.97
N LEU A 115 -6.13 8.13 -9.88
CA LEU A 115 -5.87 9.48 -9.34
C LEU A 115 -4.76 10.25 -10.08
N VAL A 116 -3.81 9.53 -10.68
CA VAL A 116 -2.71 10.08 -11.49
C VAL A 116 -3.15 10.44 -12.90
#